data_AF-A0A933R0J5-F1
#
_entry.id   AF-A0A933R0J5-F1
#
_cell.length_a   1.000
_cell.length_b   1.000
_cell.length_c   1.000
_cell.angle_alpha   90.00
_cell.angle_beta   90.00
_cell.angle_gamma   90.00
#
_symmetry.space_group_name_H-M   'P 1'
#
loop_
_entity.id
_entity.type
_entity.pdbx_description
1 polymer ?
#
loop_
_entity_poly.entity_id
_entity_poly.type
_entity_poly.pdbx_seq_one_letter_code
_entity_poly.pdbx_strand_id
1 'polypeptide(L)'
;MATDDILKIVGLVLASFGGGAVIVVGLASWLGNLWAGRILQTERAKLDTQLEALRHELGITKSAYEHHLDLILDYYATFYMHYRLCQRTAHADAHRELPDGEIIHTKDEFIKALGVFLKDWAAQEGRIRLLLPTKLLTVHEEAIAKFNEFKRAVHEFTPAEPIPRKKEEAFRGVEEVKSKLEAGLREFLRTESLLK
;
A
#
# COMPACT_ATOMS: atom_id res chain seq x y z
N MET A 1 36.55 30.81 41.70
CA MET A 1 35.65 31.28 42.78
C MET A 1 34.24 31.05 42.31
N ALA A 2 33.64 29.89 42.58
CA ALA A 2 32.22 29.69 42.24
C ALA A 2 31.61 28.60 43.10
N THR A 3 32.14 27.38 43.13
CA THR A 3 31.54 26.27 43.89
C THR A 3 32.11 26.13 45.30
N ASP A 4 33.43 26.28 45.46
CA ASP A 4 34.10 26.08 46.74
C ASP A 4 33.79 27.19 47.75
N ASP A 5 33.62 28.43 47.28
CA ASP A 5 33.23 29.55 48.12
C ASP A 5 31.76 29.46 48.53
N ILE A 6 30.89 28.98 47.63
CA ILE A 6 29.47 28.72 47.95
C ILE A 6 29.37 27.60 49.00
N LEU A 7 30.09 26.50 48.84
CA LEU A 7 30.11 25.40 49.81
C LEU A 7 30.65 25.86 51.18
N LYS A 8 31.68 26.70 51.20
CA LYS A 8 32.22 27.29 52.44
C LYS A 8 31.22 28.21 53.12
N ILE A 9 30.57 29.10 52.38
CA ILE A 9 29.57 30.03 52.93
C ILE A 9 28.35 29.24 53.46
N VAL A 10 27.87 28.26 52.71
CA VAL A 10 26.77 27.37 53.14
C VAL A 10 27.16 26.58 54.39
N GLY A 11 28.39 26.06 54.45
CA GLY A 11 28.91 25.37 55.63
C GLY A 11 29.05 26.27 56.86
N LEU A 12 29.48 27.53 56.68
CA LEU A 12 29.61 28.51 57.76
C LEU A 12 28.24 28.95 58.32
N VAL A 13 27.24 29.09 57.44
CA VAL A 13 25.86 29.39 57.81
C VAL A 13 25.19 28.20 58.49
N LEU A 14 25.40 26.96 58.03
CA LEU A 14 24.88 25.77 58.72
C LEU A 14 25.53 25.58 60.11
N ALA A 15 26.82 25.89 60.24
CA ALA A 15 27.53 25.82 61.52
C ALA A 15 27.05 26.88 62.54
N SER A 16 26.65 28.08 62.08
CA SER A 16 26.16 29.15 62.97
C SER A 16 24.75 28.93 63.52
N PHE A 17 23.96 28.04 62.90
CA PHE A 17 22.58 27.71 63.31
C PHE A 17 22.46 26.50 64.26
N GLY A 18 23.57 25.81 64.60
CA GLY A 18 23.54 24.64 65.48
C GLY A 18 22.60 23.52 64.97
N GLY A 19 22.00 22.73 65.88
CA GLY A 19 21.12 21.60 65.52
C GLY A 19 19.92 21.95 64.62
N GLY A 20 19.52 23.23 64.50
CA GLY A 20 18.49 23.70 63.58
C GLY A 20 18.88 23.58 62.10
N ALA A 21 20.17 23.66 61.77
CA ALA A 21 20.69 23.45 60.42
C ALA A 21 20.40 22.04 59.91
N VAL A 22 20.49 21.03 60.77
CA VAL A 22 20.17 19.63 60.45
C VAL A 22 18.69 19.47 60.12
N ILE A 23 17.81 20.18 60.85
CA ILE A 23 16.36 20.17 60.60
C ILE A 23 16.04 20.81 59.25
N VAL A 24 16.64 21.96 58.94
CA VAL A 24 16.43 22.66 57.66
C VAL A 24 16.94 21.81 56.49
N VAL A 25 18.11 21.20 56.60
CA VAL A 25 18.66 20.30 55.57
C VAL A 25 17.79 19.05 55.41
N GLY A 26 17.32 18.45 56.50
CA GLY A 26 16.42 17.31 56.47
C GLY A 26 15.08 17.62 55.79
N LEU A 27 14.49 18.77 56.12
CA LEU A 27 13.25 19.25 55.49
C LEU A 27 13.45 19.62 54.02
N ALA A 28 14.58 20.25 53.66
CA ALA A 28 14.91 20.58 52.28
C ALA A 28 15.12 19.32 51.43
N SER A 29 15.79 18.30 51.98
CA SER A 29 15.95 16.99 51.35
C SER A 29 14.60 16.29 51.17
N TRP A 30 13.74 16.32 52.19
CA TRP A 30 12.40 15.73 52.12
C TRP A 30 11.52 16.42 51.08
N LEU A 31 11.50 17.77 51.04
CA LEU A 31 10.80 18.52 49.99
C LEU A 31 11.38 18.19 48.62
N GLY A 32 12.70 18.21 48.46
CA GLY A 32 13.38 17.90 47.20
C GLY A 32 12.99 16.53 46.65
N ASN A 33 12.94 15.51 47.51
CA ASN A 33 12.50 14.17 47.14
C ASN A 33 11.02 14.13 46.73
N LEU A 34 10.15 14.89 47.40
CA LEU A 34 8.72 14.95 47.10
C LEU A 34 8.47 15.66 45.75
N TRP A 35 9.15 16.77 45.50
CA TRP A 35 9.09 17.50 44.22
C TRP A 35 9.71 16.70 43.08
N ALA A 36 10.87 16.05 43.30
CA ALA A 36 11.49 15.17 42.31
C ALA A 36 10.58 13.99 41.97
N GLY A 37 9.95 13.36 42.96
CA GLY A 37 8.97 12.29 42.76
C GLY A 37 7.77 12.77 41.94
N ARG A 38 7.24 13.96 42.25
CA ARG A 38 6.10 14.54 41.53
C ARG A 38 6.46 14.88 40.08
N ILE A 39 7.62 15.49 39.83
CA ILE A 39 8.12 15.81 38.49
C ILE A 39 8.33 14.53 37.67
N LEU A 40 8.94 13.50 38.26
CA LEU A 40 9.12 12.20 37.61
C LEU A 40 7.79 11.53 37.28
N GLN A 41 6.81 11.59 38.18
CA GLN A 41 5.47 11.07 37.90
C GLN A 41 4.79 11.83 36.76
N THR A 42 4.86 13.17 36.75
CA THR A 42 4.27 13.97 35.68
C THR A 42 4.94 13.72 34.34
N GLU A 43 6.26 13.58 34.30
CA GLU A 43 6.96 13.31 33.04
C GLU A 43 6.77 11.88 32.56
N ARG A 44 6.68 10.89 33.47
CA ARG A 44 6.28 9.54 33.08
C ARG A 44 4.88 9.52 32.47
N ALA A 45 3.91 10.16 33.11
CA ALA A 45 2.55 10.25 32.57
C ALA A 45 2.52 10.95 31.19
N LYS A 46 3.34 11.99 31.00
CA LYS A 46 3.48 12.66 29.70
C LYS A 46 4.13 11.77 28.64
N LEU A 47 5.17 11.02 28.99
CA LEU A 47 5.81 10.08 28.08
C LEU A 47 4.88 8.91 27.72
N ASP A 48 4.12 8.38 28.67
CA ASP A 48 3.17 7.30 28.45
C ASP A 48 2.03 7.76 27.51
N THR A 49 1.47 8.95 27.74
CA THR A 49 0.46 9.52 26.83
C THR A 49 1.00 9.77 25.42
N GLN A 50 2.25 10.23 25.30
CA GLN A 50 2.91 10.37 23.99
C GLN A 50 3.12 9.01 23.32
N LEU A 51 3.53 7.98 24.06
CA LEU A 51 3.69 6.62 23.54
C LEU A 51 2.36 6.03 23.07
N GLU A 52 1.28 6.22 23.82
CA GLU A 52 -0.06 5.79 23.43
C GLU A 52 -0.53 6.49 22.15
N ALA A 53 -0.32 7.81 22.06
CA ALA A 53 -0.65 8.58 20.86
C ALA A 53 0.15 8.08 19.64
N LEU A 54 1.47 7.88 19.78
CA LEU A 54 2.30 7.33 18.71
C LEU A 54 1.86 5.92 18.30
N ARG A 55 1.56 5.04 19.26
CA ARG A 55 1.08 3.69 18.97
C ARG A 55 -0.25 3.72 18.22
N HIS A 56 -1.15 4.61 18.62
CA HIS A 56 -2.44 4.77 17.95
C HIS A 56 -2.27 5.30 16.52
N GLU A 57 -1.42 6.31 16.31
CA GLU A 57 -1.11 6.85 14.98
C GLU A 57 -0.45 5.79 14.09
N LEU A 58 0.50 5.01 14.62
CA LEU A 58 1.10 3.87 13.94
C LEU A 58 0.07 2.79 13.60
N GLY A 59 -0.90 2.55 14.50
CA GLY A 59 -2.00 1.61 14.26
C GLY A 59 -2.91 2.05 13.11
N ILE A 60 -3.31 3.32 13.09
CA ILE A 60 -4.14 3.88 12.00
C ILE A 60 -3.39 3.83 10.67
N THR A 61 -2.15 4.30 10.65
CA THR A 61 -1.33 4.34 9.42
C THR A 61 -1.09 2.93 8.87
N LYS A 62 -0.82 1.96 9.75
CA LYS A 62 -0.72 0.55 9.36
C LYS A 62 -2.03 0.01 8.78
N SER A 63 -3.16 0.24 9.44
CA SER A 63 -4.46 -0.25 8.96
C SER A 63 -4.86 0.39 7.62
N ALA A 64 -4.60 1.69 7.45
CA ALA A 64 -4.83 2.38 6.18
C ALA A 64 -3.93 1.82 5.06
N TYR A 65 -2.68 1.49 5.38
CA TYR A 65 -1.75 0.88 4.44
C TYR A 65 -2.19 -0.54 4.04
N GLU A 66 -2.57 -1.39 5.00
CA GLU A 66 -3.11 -2.74 4.73
C GLU A 66 -4.35 -2.67 3.84
N HIS A 67 -5.30 -1.77 4.14
CA HIS A 67 -6.48 -1.58 3.31
C HIS A 67 -6.12 -1.12 1.89
N HIS A 68 -5.13 -0.23 1.75
CA HIS A 68 -4.64 0.20 0.44
C HIS A 68 -3.98 -0.93 -0.35
N LEU A 69 -3.28 -1.85 0.32
CA LEU A 69 -2.72 -3.04 -0.31
C LEU A 69 -3.80 -3.96 -0.86
N ASP A 70 -4.82 -4.26 -0.05
CA ASP A 70 -5.95 -5.11 -0.46
C ASP A 70 -6.61 -4.55 -1.73
N LEU A 71 -6.83 -3.24 -1.77
CA LEU A 71 -7.42 -2.57 -2.93
C LEU A 71 -6.54 -2.63 -4.19
N ILE A 72 -5.21 -2.56 -4.05
CA ILE A 72 -4.28 -2.75 -5.17
C ILE A 72 -4.33 -4.20 -5.67
N LEU A 73 -4.38 -5.16 -4.76
CA LEU A 73 -4.43 -6.59 -5.10
C LEU A 73 -5.73 -6.92 -5.82
N ASP A 74 -6.86 -6.39 -5.35
CA ASP A 74 -8.16 -6.52 -6.00
C ASP A 74 -8.15 -5.93 -7.41
N TYR A 75 -7.57 -4.74 -7.58
CA TYR A 75 -7.38 -4.14 -8.90
C TYR A 75 -6.58 -5.07 -9.82
N TYR A 76 -5.43 -5.57 -9.35
CA TYR A 76 -4.59 -6.44 -10.16
C TYR A 76 -5.27 -7.76 -10.50
N ALA A 77 -6.03 -8.35 -9.58
CA ALA A 77 -6.81 -9.55 -9.83
C ALA A 77 -7.83 -9.34 -10.96
N THR A 78 -8.54 -8.21 -10.94
CA THR A 78 -9.50 -7.81 -11.99
C THR A 78 -8.82 -7.57 -13.33
N PHE A 79 -7.70 -6.84 -13.33
CA PHE A 79 -6.86 -6.66 -14.52
C PHE A 79 -6.41 -8.00 -15.11
N TYR A 80 -5.92 -8.91 -14.26
CA TYR A 80 -5.39 -10.19 -14.66
C TYR A 80 -6.48 -11.11 -15.23
N MET A 81 -7.70 -11.04 -14.70
CA MET A 81 -8.85 -11.75 -15.26
C MET A 81 -9.12 -11.32 -16.71
N HIS A 82 -9.11 -10.01 -17.01
CA HIS A 82 -9.28 -9.52 -18.38
C HIS A 82 -8.11 -9.94 -19.28
N TYR A 83 -6.88 -9.83 -18.79
CA TYR A 83 -5.70 -10.35 -19.48
C TYR A 83 -5.85 -11.83 -19.85
N ARG A 84 -6.30 -12.68 -18.92
CA ARG A 84 -6.50 -14.11 -19.16
C ARG A 84 -7.60 -14.39 -20.16
N LEU A 85 -8.66 -13.58 -20.18
CA LEU A 85 -9.70 -13.65 -21.20
C LEU A 85 -9.13 -13.36 -22.59
N CYS A 86 -8.31 -12.31 -22.71
CA CYS A 86 -7.61 -11.99 -23.97
C CYS A 86 -6.66 -13.11 -24.39
N GLN A 87 -5.86 -13.65 -23.46
CA GLN A 87 -4.91 -14.72 -23.73
C GLN A 87 -5.60 -15.96 -24.29
N ARG A 88 -6.70 -16.41 -23.67
CA ARG A 88 -7.48 -17.55 -24.17
C ARG A 88 -8.00 -17.30 -25.59
N THR A 89 -8.49 -16.10 -25.85
CA THR A 89 -9.09 -15.72 -27.14
C THR A 89 -8.05 -15.56 -28.24
N ALA A 90 -6.85 -15.08 -27.90
CA ALA A 90 -5.73 -14.95 -28.82
C ALA A 90 -5.28 -16.31 -29.35
N HIS A 91 -5.18 -17.31 -28.46
CA HIS A 91 -4.70 -18.65 -28.79
C HIS A 91 -5.79 -19.64 -29.26
N ALA A 92 -7.06 -19.31 -29.09
CA ALA A 92 -8.14 -20.15 -29.59
C ALA A 92 -8.29 -20.04 -31.11
N ASP A 93 -8.62 -21.14 -31.77
CA ASP A 93 -8.99 -21.12 -33.19
C ASP A 93 -10.34 -20.43 -33.43
N ALA A 94 -10.69 -20.21 -34.70
CA ALA A 94 -11.92 -19.52 -35.08
C ALA A 94 -13.19 -20.18 -34.50
N HIS A 95 -13.14 -21.50 -34.36
CA HIS A 95 -14.20 -22.33 -33.82
C HIS A 95 -13.61 -23.39 -32.90
N ARG A 96 -14.36 -23.80 -31.88
CA ARG A 96 -14.08 -24.98 -31.09
C ARG A 96 -15.24 -25.96 -31.21
N GLU A 97 -14.95 -27.17 -31.65
CA GLU A 97 -15.91 -28.28 -31.62
C GLU A 97 -15.92 -28.88 -30.21
N LEU A 98 -17.07 -28.89 -29.55
CA LEU A 98 -17.25 -29.57 -28.27
C LEU A 98 -17.44 -31.08 -28.50
N PRO A 99 -17.23 -31.92 -27.45
CA PRO A 99 -17.46 -33.36 -27.53
C PRO A 99 -18.90 -33.75 -27.94
N ASP A 100 -19.85 -32.83 -27.76
CA ASP A 100 -21.27 -32.98 -28.11
C ASP A 100 -21.61 -32.54 -29.55
N GLY A 101 -20.61 -32.11 -30.35
CA GLY A 101 -20.79 -31.64 -31.72
C GLY A 101 -21.24 -30.18 -31.85
N GLU A 102 -21.38 -29.44 -30.74
CA GLU A 102 -21.70 -28.01 -30.76
C GLU A 102 -20.47 -27.18 -31.17
N ILE A 103 -20.64 -26.31 -32.17
CA ILE A 103 -19.61 -25.40 -32.65
C ILE A 103 -19.77 -24.07 -31.91
N ILE A 104 -18.80 -23.73 -31.05
CA ILE A 104 -18.78 -22.43 -30.38
C ILE A 104 -17.86 -21.48 -31.15
N HIS A 105 -18.40 -20.33 -31.52
CA HIS A 105 -17.64 -19.23 -32.10
C HIS A 105 -16.87 -18.50 -31.00
N THR A 106 -15.54 -18.59 -31.06
CA THR A 106 -14.61 -18.00 -30.08
C THR A 106 -14.84 -16.49 -29.89
N LYS A 107 -15.26 -15.77 -30.95
CA LYS A 107 -15.62 -14.36 -30.90
C LYS A 107 -16.82 -14.10 -29.98
N ASP A 108 -17.88 -14.89 -30.11
CA ASP A 108 -19.13 -14.67 -29.37
C ASP A 108 -18.95 -15.03 -27.89
N GLU A 109 -18.17 -16.08 -27.60
CA GLU A 109 -17.77 -16.45 -26.25
C GLU A 109 -16.98 -15.29 -25.59
N PHE A 110 -16.01 -14.72 -26.31
CA PHE A 110 -15.25 -13.57 -25.82
C PHE A 110 -16.14 -12.35 -25.56
N ILE A 111 -17.04 -11.99 -26.48
CA ILE A 111 -17.93 -10.83 -26.31
C ILE A 111 -18.87 -11.03 -25.11
N LYS A 112 -19.41 -12.23 -24.93
CA LYS A 112 -20.27 -12.56 -23.78
C LYS A 112 -19.50 -12.44 -22.47
N ALA A 113 -18.31 -13.02 -22.39
CA ALA A 113 -17.45 -12.94 -21.20
C ALA A 113 -17.00 -11.51 -20.91
N LEU A 114 -16.68 -10.73 -21.94
CA LEU A 114 -16.33 -9.31 -21.82
C LEU A 114 -17.51 -8.48 -21.32
N GLY A 115 -18.74 -8.79 -21.75
CA GLY A 115 -19.94 -8.13 -21.25
C GLY A 115 -20.16 -8.32 -19.75
N VAL A 116 -19.94 -9.54 -19.25
CA VAL A 116 -19.97 -9.83 -17.80
C VAL A 116 -18.87 -9.05 -17.08
N PHE A 117 -17.63 -9.12 -17.59
CA PHE A 117 -16.49 -8.39 -17.03
C PHE A 117 -16.76 -6.89 -16.93
N LEU A 118 -17.24 -6.25 -18.00
CA LEU A 118 -17.46 -4.80 -18.04
C LEU A 118 -18.52 -4.33 -17.04
N LYS A 119 -19.53 -5.17 -16.77
CA LYS A 119 -20.54 -4.88 -15.75
C LYS A 119 -19.91 -4.82 -14.36
N ASP A 120 -19.02 -5.76 -14.04
CA ASP A 120 -18.33 -5.81 -12.76
C ASP A 120 -17.26 -4.70 -12.66
N TRP A 121 -16.56 -4.43 -13.77
CA TRP A 121 -15.57 -3.36 -13.89
C TRP A 121 -16.16 -1.96 -13.61
N ALA A 122 -17.34 -1.66 -14.17
CA ALA A 122 -17.99 -0.37 -14.01
C ALA A 122 -18.30 -0.05 -12.53
N ALA A 123 -18.53 -1.06 -11.70
CA ALA A 123 -18.75 -0.88 -10.27
C ALA A 123 -17.47 -0.49 -9.50
N GLN A 124 -16.29 -0.75 -10.07
CA GLN A 124 -14.98 -0.57 -9.42
C GLN A 124 -14.13 0.55 -10.04
N GLU A 125 -14.43 0.99 -11.27
CA GLU A 125 -13.61 1.94 -12.05
C GLU A 125 -13.26 3.23 -11.28
N GLY A 126 -14.25 3.83 -10.60
CA GLY A 126 -14.05 5.08 -9.85
C GLY A 126 -13.07 4.93 -8.68
N ARG A 127 -13.00 3.74 -8.06
CA ARG A 127 -12.06 3.46 -6.97
C ARG A 127 -10.64 3.30 -7.52
N ILE A 128 -10.49 2.55 -8.60
CA ILE A 128 -9.19 2.21 -9.20
C ILE A 128 -8.37 3.45 -9.56
N ARG A 129 -9.00 4.49 -10.12
CA ARG A 129 -8.33 5.75 -10.48
C ARG A 129 -7.77 6.53 -9.29
N LEU A 130 -8.35 6.35 -8.11
CA LEU A 130 -7.89 7.02 -6.88
C LEU A 130 -6.81 6.22 -6.14
N LEU A 131 -6.75 4.92 -6.38
CA LEU A 131 -5.88 3.99 -5.66
C LEU A 131 -4.51 3.81 -6.30
N LEU A 132 -4.43 3.95 -7.62
CA LEU A 132 -3.17 3.73 -8.31
C LEU A 132 -2.22 4.92 -8.14
N PRO A 133 -0.95 4.67 -7.78
CA PRO A 133 0.11 5.66 -7.90
C PRO A 133 0.17 6.23 -9.32
N THR A 134 0.53 7.51 -9.46
CA THR A 134 0.53 8.21 -10.75
C THR A 134 1.27 7.47 -11.87
N LYS A 135 2.42 6.86 -11.56
CA LYS A 135 3.18 6.03 -12.52
C LYS A 135 2.39 4.79 -13.01
N LEU A 136 1.59 4.18 -12.14
CA LEU A 136 0.77 3.01 -12.49
C LEU A 136 -0.52 3.40 -13.18
N LEU A 137 -1.04 4.61 -12.90
CA LEU A 137 -2.21 5.14 -13.60
C LEU A 137 -1.94 5.33 -15.10
N THR A 138 -0.76 5.82 -15.49
CA THR A 138 -0.40 5.96 -16.90
C THR A 138 -0.30 4.60 -17.60
N VAL A 139 0.23 3.58 -16.91
CA VAL A 139 0.27 2.20 -17.43
C VAL A 139 -1.13 1.61 -17.53
N HIS A 140 -2.02 1.93 -16.59
CA HIS A 140 -3.42 1.53 -16.63
C HIS A 140 -4.17 2.12 -17.84
N GLU A 141 -3.95 3.40 -18.16
CA GLU A 141 -4.52 4.05 -19.35
C GLU A 141 -3.99 3.40 -20.64
N GLU A 142 -2.69 3.11 -20.70
CA GLU A 142 -2.09 2.34 -21.80
C GLU A 142 -2.76 0.96 -21.93
N ALA A 143 -3.05 0.29 -20.80
CA ALA A 143 -3.71 -0.99 -20.80
C ALA A 143 -5.11 -0.93 -21.41
N ILE A 144 -5.91 0.07 -21.04
CA ILE A 144 -7.25 0.27 -21.61
C ILE A 144 -7.16 0.41 -23.13
N ALA A 145 -6.18 1.17 -23.63
CA ALA A 145 -5.96 1.30 -25.07
C ALA A 145 -5.63 -0.05 -25.72
N LYS A 146 -4.72 -0.84 -25.13
CA LYS A 146 -4.34 -2.18 -25.64
C LYS A 146 -5.48 -3.20 -25.57
N PHE A 147 -6.28 -3.20 -24.52
CA PHE A 147 -7.48 -4.04 -24.44
C PHE A 147 -8.51 -3.65 -25.51
N ASN A 148 -8.67 -2.36 -25.81
CA ASN A 148 -9.56 -1.90 -26.87
C ASN A 148 -9.03 -2.22 -28.28
N GLU A 149 -7.71 -2.18 -28.49
CA GLU A 149 -7.07 -2.68 -29.72
C GLU A 149 -7.33 -4.18 -29.89
N PHE A 150 -7.11 -4.98 -28.85
CA PHE A 150 -7.38 -6.41 -28.87
C PHE A 150 -8.85 -6.73 -29.14
N LYS A 151 -9.78 -6.06 -28.46
CA LYS A 151 -11.22 -6.20 -28.69
C LYS A 151 -11.59 -5.96 -30.17
N ARG A 152 -11.01 -4.92 -30.79
CA ARG A 152 -11.22 -4.62 -32.22
C ARG A 152 -10.66 -5.73 -33.10
N ALA A 153 -9.45 -6.20 -32.83
CA ALA A 153 -8.83 -7.30 -33.57
C ALA A 153 -9.66 -8.61 -33.48
N VAL A 154 -10.24 -8.93 -32.33
CA VAL A 154 -11.16 -10.08 -32.18
C VAL A 154 -12.45 -9.87 -32.95
N HIS A 155 -12.99 -8.64 -32.97
CA HIS A 155 -14.22 -8.35 -33.68
C HIS A 155 -14.06 -8.46 -35.21
N GLU A 156 -12.91 -8.03 -35.73
CA GLU A 156 -12.55 -8.04 -37.16
C GLU A 156 -11.97 -9.38 -37.62
N PHE A 157 -11.73 -10.31 -36.70
CA PHE A 157 -11.12 -11.60 -37.00
C PHE A 157 -11.94 -12.39 -38.02
N THR A 158 -11.24 -12.92 -39.03
CA THR A 158 -11.80 -13.83 -40.03
C THR A 158 -10.92 -15.07 -40.17
N PRO A 159 -11.47 -16.26 -40.46
CA PRO A 159 -10.67 -17.48 -40.60
C PRO A 159 -9.63 -17.43 -41.73
N ALA A 160 -9.81 -16.55 -42.71
CA ALA A 160 -8.92 -16.39 -43.87
C ALA A 160 -7.75 -15.40 -43.62
N GLU A 161 -7.58 -14.92 -42.40
CA GLU A 161 -6.53 -13.94 -42.05
C GLU A 161 -5.11 -14.55 -42.11
N PRO A 162 -4.11 -13.84 -42.67
CA PRO A 162 -2.72 -14.32 -42.70
C PRO A 162 -2.11 -14.46 -41.30
N ILE A 163 -1.10 -15.32 -41.18
CA ILE A 163 -0.35 -15.56 -39.94
C ILE A 163 0.88 -14.61 -39.89
N PRO A 164 1.19 -13.96 -38.75
CA PRO A 164 0.47 -14.01 -37.48
C PRO A 164 -0.89 -13.28 -37.55
N ARG A 165 -1.90 -13.84 -36.88
CA ARG A 165 -3.27 -13.29 -36.89
C ARG A 165 -3.25 -11.94 -36.18
N LYS A 166 -4.04 -10.95 -36.61
CA LYS A 166 -4.04 -9.60 -36.00
C LYS A 166 -4.38 -9.62 -34.51
N LYS A 167 -5.23 -10.55 -34.07
CA LYS A 167 -5.55 -10.73 -32.65
C LYS A 167 -4.34 -11.18 -31.83
N GLU A 168 -3.43 -11.98 -32.40
CA GLU A 168 -2.20 -12.42 -31.72
C GLU A 168 -1.21 -11.26 -31.62
N GLU A 169 -1.10 -10.43 -32.67
CA GLU A 169 -0.29 -9.21 -32.63
C GLU A 169 -0.81 -8.22 -31.60
N ALA A 170 -2.12 -7.96 -31.59
CA ALA A 170 -2.76 -7.09 -30.61
C ALA A 170 -2.57 -7.62 -29.17
N PHE A 171 -2.59 -8.95 -28.98
CA PHE A 171 -2.35 -9.56 -27.68
C PHE A 171 -0.93 -9.33 -27.16
N ARG A 172 0.09 -9.24 -28.02
CA ARG A 172 1.45 -8.88 -27.59
C ARG A 172 1.50 -7.51 -26.91
N GLY A 173 0.71 -6.55 -27.39
CA GLY A 173 0.57 -5.25 -26.73
C GLY A 173 -0.06 -5.36 -25.34
N VAL A 174 -1.02 -6.25 -25.16
CA VAL A 174 -1.63 -6.53 -23.84
C VAL A 174 -0.61 -7.19 -22.90
N GLU A 175 0.21 -8.12 -23.39
CA GLU A 175 1.30 -8.78 -22.64
C GLU A 175 2.39 -7.78 -22.21
N GLU A 176 2.75 -6.83 -23.09
CA GLU A 176 3.73 -5.78 -22.79
C GLU A 176 3.23 -4.89 -21.64
N VAL A 177 1.98 -4.44 -21.70
CA VAL A 177 1.42 -3.58 -20.65
C VAL A 177 1.26 -4.32 -19.33
N LYS A 178 0.83 -5.60 -19.36
CA LYS A 178 0.85 -6.44 -18.15
C LYS A 178 2.24 -6.46 -17.52
N SER A 179 3.29 -6.66 -18.32
CA SER A 179 4.67 -6.72 -17.82
C SER A 179 5.11 -5.39 -17.20
N LYS A 180 4.76 -4.25 -17.83
CA LYS A 180 5.00 -2.91 -17.26
C LYS A 180 4.25 -2.71 -15.93
N LEU A 181 2.99 -3.15 -15.87
CA LEU A 181 2.15 -3.02 -14.69
C LEU A 181 2.69 -3.85 -13.53
N GLU A 182 3.07 -5.12 -13.77
CA GLU A 182 3.67 -5.99 -12.76
C GLU A 182 5.00 -5.43 -12.24
N ALA A 183 5.86 -4.92 -13.13
CA ALA A 183 7.13 -4.29 -12.73
C ALA A 183 6.88 -3.06 -11.83
N GLY A 184 5.97 -2.18 -12.23
CA GLY A 184 5.64 -0.99 -11.45
C GLY A 184 4.98 -1.33 -10.10
N LEU A 185 4.15 -2.38 -10.04
CA LEU A 185 3.57 -2.86 -8.78
C LEU A 185 4.64 -3.43 -7.85
N ARG A 186 5.59 -4.22 -8.36
CA ARG A 186 6.71 -4.75 -7.57
C ARG A 186 7.63 -3.65 -7.05
N GLU A 187 7.89 -2.61 -7.86
CA GLU A 187 8.64 -1.41 -7.45
C GLU A 187 7.90 -0.68 -6.32
N PHE A 188 6.60 -0.40 -6.52
CA PHE A 188 5.78 0.32 -5.54
C PHE A 188 5.64 -0.43 -4.21
N LEU A 189 5.37 -1.73 -4.28
CA LEU A 189 5.23 -2.59 -3.11
C LEU A 189 6.57 -3.00 -2.49
N ARG A 190 7.69 -2.61 -3.11
CA ARG A 190 9.06 -2.95 -2.68
C ARG A 190 9.28 -4.45 -2.50
N THR A 191 8.54 -5.28 -3.22
CA THR A 191 8.62 -6.75 -3.07
C THR A 191 9.99 -7.29 -3.41
N GLU A 192 10.72 -6.63 -4.31
CA GLU A 192 12.08 -7.03 -4.69
C GLU A 192 13.13 -6.71 -3.62
N SER A 193 12.93 -5.67 -2.80
CA SER A 193 13.85 -5.40 -1.68
C SER A 193 13.61 -6.32 -0.48
N LEU A 194 12.43 -6.93 -0.39
CA LEU A 194 12.07 -7.88 0.68
C LEU A 194 12.60 -9.31 0.40
N LEU A 195 12.98 -9.61 -0.84
CA LEU A 195 13.48 -10.92 -1.26
C LEU A 195 15.02 -11.03 -1.27
N LYS A 196 15.74 -9.97 -0.90
CA LYS A 196 17.20 -9.95 -0.72
C LYS A 196 17.56 -10.22 0.73
#